data_AF-A0A962C6T3-F1
#
_entry.id   AF-A0A962C6T3-F1
#
_cell.length_a   1.000
_cell.length_b   1.000
_cell.length_c   1.000
_cell.angle_alpha   90.00
_cell.angle_beta   90.00
_cell.angle_gamma   90.00
#
_symmetry.space_group_name_H-M   'P 1'
#
loop_
_entity.id
_entity.type
_entity.pdbx_description
1 polymer ?
#
loop_
_entity_poly.entity_id
_entity_poly.type
_entity_poly.pdbx_seq_one_letter_code
_entity_poly.pdbx_strand_id
1 'polypeptide(L)'
;MNVDTYSAPVQFHPGANSAFLVVCDHASNAVPEEYHGLGLTAHELEQHIAWDPGARGVSLALAERLGCPAILGGSSRLLIDLNRDIDDATSISAEIDSTFVPGNRAISDDERAERVRRFFAPYHARIDAWLDEQLARRIKPVLISVHSFTPRFGSIERPWPIAVLWKKSRDPVAPLIDWFA
;
A
#
# COMPACT_ATOMS: atom_id res chain seq x y z
N MET A 1 -5.20 3.05 21.38
CA MET A 1 -4.21 2.20 20.70
C MET A 1 -4.91 1.63 19.48
N ASN A 2 -4.48 2.02 18.28
CA ASN A 2 -5.15 1.70 17.00
C ASN A 2 -4.21 0.87 16.10
N VAL A 3 -3.88 -0.33 16.57
CA VAL A 3 -3.42 -1.39 15.64
C VAL A 3 -4.66 -2.02 15.05
N ASP A 4 -4.75 -2.05 13.73
CA ASP A 4 -5.86 -2.66 13.01
C ASP A 4 -5.94 -4.17 13.29
N THR A 5 -7.16 -4.68 13.41
CA THR A 5 -7.40 -6.14 13.41
C THR A 5 -7.25 -6.68 11.99
N TYR A 6 -6.35 -7.64 11.80
CA TYR A 6 -6.22 -8.33 10.51
C TYR A 6 -7.51 -9.10 10.19
N SER A 7 -8.01 -8.95 8.96
CA SER A 7 -9.23 -9.62 8.49
C SER A 7 -9.04 -10.39 7.19
N ALA A 8 -8.34 -9.82 6.22
CA ALA A 8 -8.05 -10.41 4.92
C ALA A 8 -6.77 -9.77 4.35
N PRO A 9 -6.04 -10.42 3.43
CA PRO A 9 -4.84 -9.84 2.82
C PRO A 9 -5.15 -8.69 1.86
N VAL A 10 -6.38 -8.66 1.33
CA VAL A 10 -6.88 -7.63 0.41
C VAL A 10 -8.30 -7.23 0.80
N GLN A 11 -8.57 -5.93 0.79
CA GLN A 11 -9.91 -5.37 0.97
C GLN A 11 -10.36 -4.77 -0.37
N PHE A 12 -11.51 -5.21 -0.86
CA PHE A 12 -12.09 -4.72 -2.11
C PHE A 12 -13.35 -3.92 -1.85
N HIS A 13 -13.37 -2.71 -2.38
CA HIS A 13 -14.51 -1.80 -2.33
C HIS A 13 -15.03 -1.60 -3.76
N PRO A 14 -16.28 -1.98 -4.06
CA PRO A 14 -16.81 -1.90 -5.41
C PRO A 14 -17.11 -0.45 -5.82
N GLY A 15 -17.09 -0.19 -7.12
CA GLY A 15 -17.54 1.05 -7.74
C GLY A 15 -17.97 0.80 -9.20
N ALA A 16 -18.84 1.66 -9.73
CA ALA A 16 -19.41 1.50 -11.07
C ALA A 16 -18.54 2.11 -12.17
N ASN A 17 -17.75 3.12 -11.84
CA ASN A 17 -16.83 3.78 -12.76
C ASN A 17 -15.63 2.87 -13.01
N SER A 18 -15.53 2.39 -14.24
CA SER A 18 -14.58 1.37 -14.65
C SER A 18 -13.35 1.94 -15.38
N ALA A 19 -13.26 3.28 -15.45
CA ALA A 19 -12.10 3.98 -16.01
C ALA A 19 -10.99 4.21 -14.97
N PHE A 20 -11.32 4.16 -13.68
CA PHE A 20 -10.38 4.42 -12.59
C PHE A 20 -10.33 3.25 -11.63
N LEU A 21 -9.16 3.00 -11.05
CA LEU A 21 -9.00 2.14 -9.89
C LEU A 21 -8.11 2.85 -8.89
N VAL A 22 -8.59 2.96 -7.65
CA VAL A 22 -7.77 3.46 -6.54
C VAL A 22 -7.13 2.26 -5.84
N VAL A 23 -5.83 2.34 -5.57
CA VAL A 23 -5.11 1.34 -4.77
C VAL A 23 -4.40 2.00 -3.59
N CYS A 24 -4.27 1.25 -2.50
CA CYS A 24 -3.52 1.69 -1.33
C CYS A 24 -2.75 0.50 -0.74
N ASP A 25 -1.48 0.42 -1.10
CA ASP A 25 -0.59 -0.68 -0.74
C ASP A 25 -0.35 -0.74 0.78
N HIS A 26 -0.23 0.42 1.43
CA HIS A 26 0.11 0.56 2.85
C HIS A 26 -1.09 0.99 3.70
N ALA A 27 -2.27 0.46 3.41
CA ALA A 27 -3.54 0.91 3.99
C ALA A 27 -3.78 0.52 5.45
N SER A 28 -3.05 -0.46 5.98
CA SER A 28 -3.28 -1.03 7.32
C SER A 28 -1.97 -1.36 8.01
N ASN A 29 -1.93 -1.21 9.34
CA ASN A 29 -0.85 -1.69 10.20
C ASN A 29 -1.12 -3.08 10.81
N ALA A 30 -2.15 -3.78 10.35
CA ALA A 30 -2.53 -5.07 10.90
C ALA A 30 -1.43 -6.13 10.70
N VAL A 31 -1.12 -6.85 11.76
CA VAL A 31 -0.24 -8.03 11.73
C VAL A 31 -1.06 -9.22 12.24
N PRO A 32 -1.19 -10.32 11.46
CA PRO A 32 -1.91 -11.51 11.94
C PRO A 32 -1.30 -12.05 13.23
N GLU A 33 -2.14 -12.61 14.10
CA GLU A 33 -1.78 -12.98 15.47
C GLU A 33 -0.60 -13.96 15.54
N GLU A 34 -0.50 -14.88 14.58
CA GLU A 34 0.57 -15.88 14.50
C GLU A 34 1.96 -15.29 14.23
N TYR A 35 2.03 -14.04 13.76
CA TYR A 35 3.30 -13.32 13.59
C TYR A 35 3.73 -12.59 14.87
N HIS A 36 2.91 -12.62 15.93
CA HIS A 36 3.21 -12.06 17.25
C HIS A 36 3.75 -10.61 17.18
N GLY A 37 3.12 -9.78 16.33
CA GLY A 37 3.52 -8.38 16.14
C GLY A 37 4.92 -8.20 15.54
N LEU A 38 5.52 -9.23 14.94
CA LEU A 38 6.90 -9.25 14.44
C LEU A 38 7.95 -8.90 15.51
N GLY A 39 7.62 -9.08 16.79
CA GLY A 39 8.48 -8.68 17.91
C GLY A 39 8.53 -7.17 18.17
N LEU A 40 7.60 -6.40 17.60
CA LEU A 40 7.42 -4.98 17.84
C LEU A 40 6.36 -4.72 18.91
N THR A 41 6.46 -3.58 19.56
CA THR A 41 5.43 -3.04 20.45
C THR A 41 4.24 -2.51 19.64
N ALA A 42 3.07 -2.42 20.29
CA ALA A 42 1.90 -1.79 19.68
C ALA A 42 2.17 -0.33 19.25
N HIS A 43 3.00 0.40 20.01
CA HIS A 43 3.35 1.78 19.67
C HIS A 43 4.16 1.87 18.38
N GLU A 44 5.12 0.96 18.16
CA GLU A 44 5.89 0.89 16.92
C GLU A 44 5.00 0.52 15.73
N LEU A 45 4.04 -0.39 15.92
CA LEU A 45 3.05 -0.76 14.90
C LEU A 45 2.06 0.38 14.57
N GLU A 46 1.91 1.38 15.44
CA GLU A 46 1.11 2.58 15.15
C GLU A 46 1.87 3.61 14.30
N GLN A 47 3.20 3.53 14.23
CA GLN A 47 4.02 4.48 13.49
C GLN A 47 3.97 4.25 11.97
N HIS A 48 4.41 5.25 11.21
CA HIS A 48 4.47 5.21 9.74
C HIS A 48 5.40 4.12 9.16
N ILE A 49 6.21 3.46 10.00
CA ILE A 49 6.99 2.31 9.57
C ILE A 49 6.10 1.11 9.22
N ALA A 50 4.93 0.99 9.84
CA ALA A 50 4.05 -0.16 9.67
C ALA A 50 3.04 0.00 8.53
N TRP A 51 2.73 1.23 8.14
CA TRP A 51 1.65 1.61 7.23
C TRP A 51 1.74 3.09 6.87
N ASP A 52 0.85 3.58 6.02
CA ASP A 52 0.73 4.98 5.65
C ASP A 52 -0.47 5.62 6.39
N PRO A 53 -0.26 6.36 7.50
CA PRO A 53 -1.34 6.92 8.30
C PRO A 53 -2.27 7.83 7.48
N GLY A 54 -3.57 7.52 7.48
CA GLY A 54 -4.60 8.28 6.77
C GLY A 54 -4.76 7.96 5.28
N ALA A 55 -3.83 7.22 4.66
CA ALA A 55 -3.91 6.89 3.23
C ALA A 55 -5.15 6.05 2.89
N ARG A 56 -5.53 5.11 3.77
CA ARG A 56 -6.80 4.36 3.66
C ARG A 56 -8.02 5.27 3.55
N GLY A 57 -8.13 6.25 4.45
CA GLY A 57 -9.28 7.17 4.48
C GLY A 57 -9.36 8.01 3.21
N VAL A 58 -8.22 8.55 2.76
CA VAL A 58 -8.13 9.31 1.50
C VAL A 58 -8.48 8.43 0.30
N SER A 59 -8.02 7.19 0.26
CA SER A 59 -8.27 6.25 -0.83
C SER A 59 -9.77 5.96 -1.00
N LEU A 60 -10.45 5.64 0.10
CA LEU A 60 -11.89 5.36 0.08
C LEU A 60 -12.69 6.60 -0.30
N ALA A 61 -12.35 7.76 0.26
CA ALA A 61 -13.00 9.03 -0.04
C ALA A 61 -12.79 9.50 -1.49
N LEU A 62 -11.65 9.16 -2.10
CA LEU A 62 -11.36 9.43 -3.51
C LEU A 62 -12.14 8.47 -4.41
N ALA A 63 -12.13 7.18 -4.10
CA ALA A 63 -12.86 6.17 -4.86
C ALA A 63 -14.36 6.45 -4.89
N GLU A 64 -14.93 6.84 -3.75
CA GLU A 64 -16.33 7.26 -3.64
C GLU A 64 -16.63 8.47 -4.55
N ARG A 65 -15.80 9.52 -4.51
CA ARG A 65 -15.97 10.72 -5.34
C ARG A 65 -15.85 10.44 -6.84
N LEU A 66 -14.99 9.50 -7.22
CA LEU A 66 -14.84 9.05 -8.61
C LEU A 66 -15.89 8.02 -9.02
N GLY A 67 -16.66 7.50 -8.05
CA GLY A 67 -17.58 6.37 -8.24
C GLY A 67 -16.88 5.08 -8.67
N CYS A 68 -15.58 4.94 -8.42
CA CYS A 68 -14.74 3.86 -8.91
C CYS A 68 -14.38 2.85 -7.80
N PRO A 69 -13.90 1.64 -8.13
CA PRO A 69 -13.48 0.68 -7.12
C PRO A 69 -12.19 1.09 -6.41
N ALA A 70 -12.00 0.54 -5.21
CA ALA A 70 -10.74 0.61 -4.47
C ALA A 70 -10.25 -0.79 -4.03
N ILE A 71 -8.94 -1.02 -4.14
CA ILE A 71 -8.26 -2.22 -3.63
C ILE A 71 -7.21 -1.80 -2.61
N LEU A 72 -7.32 -2.29 -1.38
CA LEU A 72 -6.46 -1.88 -0.26
C LEU A 72 -5.70 -3.10 0.27
N GLY A 73 -4.43 -2.91 0.61
CA GLY A 73 -3.64 -3.89 1.36
C GLY A 73 -4.23 -4.10 2.75
N GLY A 74 -4.40 -5.35 3.15
CA GLY A 74 -5.05 -5.68 4.42
C GLY A 74 -4.10 -5.97 5.58
N SER A 75 -2.79 -5.88 5.34
CA SER A 75 -1.75 -6.15 6.33
C SER A 75 -0.66 -5.09 6.29
N SER A 76 0.08 -4.98 7.40
CA SER A 76 1.25 -4.11 7.51
C SER A 76 2.28 -4.39 6.42
N ARG A 77 2.88 -3.33 5.89
CA ARG A 77 4.01 -3.40 4.96
C ARG A 77 5.24 -4.13 5.55
N LEU A 78 5.28 -4.29 6.87
CA LEU A 78 6.35 -4.99 7.58
C LEU A 78 6.29 -6.51 7.37
N LEU A 79 5.14 -7.07 7.02
CA LEU A 79 5.07 -8.48 6.63
C LEU A 79 5.70 -8.68 5.26
N ILE A 80 5.21 -7.92 4.29
CA ILE A 80 5.78 -7.79 2.95
C ILE A 80 5.25 -6.48 2.35
N ASP A 81 6.14 -5.69 1.75
CA ASP A 81 5.79 -4.43 1.12
C ASP A 81 5.16 -4.69 -0.27
N LEU A 82 3.86 -4.41 -0.39
CA LEU A 82 3.08 -4.59 -1.63
C LEU A 82 3.49 -3.63 -2.77
N ASN A 83 4.34 -2.64 -2.49
CA ASN A 83 4.87 -1.69 -3.47
C ASN A 83 6.38 -1.90 -3.72
N ARG A 84 6.85 -3.14 -3.55
CA ARG A 84 8.22 -3.60 -3.87
C ARG A 84 8.19 -4.87 -4.70
N ASP A 85 9.18 -5.05 -5.56
CA ASP A 85 9.39 -6.34 -6.21
C ASP A 85 9.73 -7.40 -5.15
N ILE A 86 9.22 -8.63 -5.30
CA ILE A 86 9.39 -9.70 -4.29
C ILE A 86 10.86 -10.09 -4.05
N ASP A 87 11.71 -9.86 -5.04
CA ASP A 87 13.16 -10.12 -4.99
C ASP A 87 13.95 -8.91 -4.46
N ASP A 88 13.30 -7.76 -4.24
CA ASP A 88 13.91 -6.59 -3.64
C ASP A 88 14.23 -6.87 -2.17
N ALA A 89 15.46 -6.57 -1.73
CA ALA A 89 15.88 -6.77 -0.35
C ALA A 89 15.03 -5.98 0.67
N THR A 90 14.36 -4.92 0.22
CA THR A 90 13.46 -4.07 1.01
C THR A 90 12.00 -4.53 1.00
N SER A 91 11.65 -5.61 0.27
CA SER A 91 10.31 -6.20 0.31
C SER A 91 9.93 -6.75 1.68
N ILE A 92 10.91 -7.27 2.43
CA ILE A 92 10.75 -7.74 3.81
C ILE A 92 11.94 -7.21 4.62
N SER A 93 11.90 -5.92 4.97
CA SER A 93 12.99 -5.24 5.67
C SER A 93 13.09 -5.66 7.13
N ALA A 94 14.29 -6.05 7.57
CA ALA A 94 14.59 -6.27 8.99
C ALA A 94 14.86 -4.97 9.78
N GLU A 95 14.96 -3.84 9.08
CA GLU A 95 15.14 -2.51 9.67
C GLU A 95 14.45 -1.46 8.79
N ILE A 96 13.73 -0.54 9.42
CA ILE A 96 13.06 0.59 8.76
C ILE A 96 13.10 1.82 9.66
N ASP A 97 13.56 2.95 9.14
CA ASP A 97 13.74 4.20 9.90
C ASP A 97 14.40 3.98 11.29
N SER A 98 15.51 3.22 11.30
CA SER A 98 16.27 2.85 12.51
C SER A 98 15.51 2.00 13.54
N THR A 99 14.31 1.52 13.19
CA THR A 99 13.55 0.56 13.98
C THR A 99 13.85 -0.84 13.47
N PHE A 100 14.38 -1.68 14.36
CA PHE A 100 14.65 -3.08 14.06
C PHE A 100 13.34 -3.89 14.11
N VAL A 101 13.14 -4.79 13.15
CA VAL A 101 11.94 -5.66 13.06
C VAL A 101 12.38 -7.11 13.32
N PRO A 102 12.30 -7.59 14.58
CA PRO A 102 12.79 -8.92 14.95
C PRO A 102 12.24 -10.07 14.10
N GLY A 103 10.94 -10.04 13.81
CA GLY A 103 10.24 -11.06 13.02
C GLY A 103 10.64 -11.12 11.54
N ASN A 104 11.50 -10.21 11.08
CA ASN A 104 12.02 -10.18 9.72
C ASN A 104 13.51 -10.56 9.64
N ARG A 105 14.20 -10.76 10.77
CA ARG A 105 15.62 -11.13 10.76
C ARG A 105 15.78 -12.59 10.38
N ALA A 106 16.58 -12.84 9.35
CA ALA A 106 16.99 -14.18 8.91
C ALA A 106 15.80 -15.14 8.71
N ILE A 107 14.69 -14.63 8.17
CA ILE A 107 13.56 -15.48 7.78
C ILE A 107 14.00 -16.50 6.72
N SER A 108 13.40 -17.69 6.75
CA SER A 108 13.67 -18.72 5.76
C SER A 108 13.04 -18.36 4.41
N ASP A 109 13.51 -19.03 3.35
CA ASP A 109 12.88 -18.92 2.03
C ASP A 109 11.42 -19.42 2.04
N ASP A 110 11.12 -20.44 2.86
CA ASP A 110 9.76 -20.94 3.05
C ASP A 110 8.84 -19.87 3.66
N GLU A 111 9.32 -19.15 4.66
CA GLU A 111 8.59 -18.05 5.29
C GLU A 111 8.39 -16.88 4.32
N ARG A 112 9.42 -16.52 3.54
CA ARG A 112 9.29 -15.53 2.45
C ARG A 112 8.22 -15.96 1.45
N ALA A 113 8.29 -17.21 0.98
CA ALA A 113 7.32 -17.75 0.02
C ALA A 113 5.90 -17.75 0.58
N GLU A 114 5.74 -18.04 1.87
CA GLU A 114 4.45 -18.02 2.56
C GLU A 114 3.87 -16.61 2.62
N ARG A 115 4.67 -15.59 2.96
CA ARG A 115 4.22 -14.19 2.94
C ARG A 115 3.85 -13.71 1.54
N VAL A 116 4.62 -14.10 0.53
CA VAL A 116 4.27 -13.82 -0.88
C VAL A 116 2.91 -14.46 -1.21
N ARG A 117 2.74 -15.74 -0.92
CA ARG A 117 1.51 -16.48 -1.21
C ARG A 117 0.29 -15.91 -0.48
N ARG A 118 0.47 -15.47 0.77
CA ARG A 118 -0.63 -15.03 1.64
C ARG A 118 -1.01 -13.57 1.46
N PHE A 119 -0.06 -12.67 1.26
CA PHE A 119 -0.32 -11.22 1.30
C PHE A 119 -0.08 -10.57 -0.05
N PHE A 120 1.07 -10.84 -0.67
CA PHE A 120 1.47 -10.20 -1.94
C PHE A 120 0.62 -10.67 -3.12
N ALA A 121 0.62 -11.99 -3.38
CA ALA A 121 -0.03 -12.56 -4.55
C ALA A 121 -1.54 -12.28 -4.60
N PRO A 122 -2.33 -12.38 -3.51
CA PRO A 122 -3.77 -12.09 -3.57
C PRO A 122 -4.08 -10.62 -3.85
N TYR A 123 -3.25 -9.69 -3.37
CA TYR A 123 -3.39 -8.26 -3.63
C TYR A 123 -3.14 -7.94 -5.11
N HIS A 124 -1.98 -8.36 -5.64
CA HIS A 124 -1.64 -8.12 -7.04
C HIS A 124 -2.58 -8.85 -8.00
N ALA A 125 -2.95 -10.10 -7.71
CA ALA A 125 -3.90 -10.85 -8.54
C ALA A 125 -5.27 -10.15 -8.62
N ARG A 126 -5.70 -9.45 -7.56
CA ARG A 126 -6.95 -8.67 -7.60
C ARG A 126 -6.83 -7.43 -8.48
N ILE A 127 -5.68 -6.75 -8.45
CA ILE A 127 -5.41 -5.59 -9.33
C ILE A 127 -5.34 -6.06 -10.79
N ASP A 128 -4.59 -7.12 -11.06
CA ASP A 128 -4.43 -7.71 -12.39
C ASP A 128 -5.78 -8.13 -12.98
N ALA A 129 -6.58 -8.88 -12.20
CA ALA A 129 -7.91 -9.31 -12.64
C ALA A 129 -8.82 -8.13 -13.01
N TRP A 130 -8.76 -7.03 -12.25
CA TRP A 130 -9.54 -5.84 -12.57
C TRP A 130 -9.02 -5.17 -13.84
N LEU A 131 -7.71 -4.97 -13.97
CA LEU A 131 -7.10 -4.36 -15.15
C LEU A 131 -7.40 -5.16 -16.43
N ASP A 132 -7.29 -6.49 -16.35
CA ASP A 132 -7.57 -7.40 -17.46
C ASP A 132 -9.04 -7.30 -17.91
N GLU A 133 -9.99 -7.22 -16.97
CA GLU A 133 -11.40 -7.01 -17.27
C GLU A 133 -11.61 -5.69 -18.04
N GLN A 134 -10.96 -4.61 -17.60
CA GLN A 134 -11.07 -3.30 -18.25
C GLN A 134 -10.50 -3.30 -19.66
N LEU A 135 -9.32 -3.90 -19.84
CA LEU A 135 -8.68 -4.03 -21.14
C LEU A 135 -9.50 -4.90 -22.10
N ALA A 136 -10.09 -6.00 -21.63
CA ALA A 136 -10.99 -6.85 -22.42
C ALA A 136 -12.23 -6.06 -22.92
N ARG A 137 -12.70 -5.09 -22.14
CA ARG A 137 -13.78 -4.15 -22.49
C ARG A 137 -13.32 -2.97 -23.36
N ARG A 138 -12.05 -2.93 -23.78
CA ARG A 138 -11.42 -1.82 -24.50
C ARG A 138 -11.45 -0.49 -23.76
N ILE A 139 -11.49 -0.53 -22.44
CA ILE A 139 -11.36 0.64 -21.58
C ILE A 139 -9.87 0.78 -21.26
N LYS A 140 -9.34 2.00 -21.33
CA LYS A 140 -7.97 2.31 -20.90
C LYS A 140 -8.01 2.74 -19.43
N PRO A 141 -7.71 1.86 -18.47
CA PRO A 141 -7.82 2.20 -17.06
C PRO A 141 -6.74 3.19 -16.62
N VAL A 142 -7.07 4.01 -15.63
CA VAL A 142 -6.13 4.82 -14.85
C VAL A 142 -6.03 4.24 -13.45
N LEU A 143 -4.84 3.78 -13.08
CA LEU A 143 -4.51 3.31 -11.74
C LEU A 143 -3.99 4.48 -10.91
N ILE A 144 -4.61 4.72 -9.75
CA ILE A 144 -4.21 5.76 -8.80
C ILE A 144 -3.75 5.06 -7.52
N SER A 145 -2.44 5.06 -7.26
CA SER A 145 -1.91 4.62 -5.96
C SER A 145 -1.86 5.81 -4.99
N VAL A 146 -2.41 5.61 -3.80
CA VAL A 146 -2.51 6.61 -2.74
C VAL A 146 -1.61 6.21 -1.58
N HIS A 147 -0.69 7.12 -1.26
CA HIS A 147 0.26 7.00 -0.17
C HIS A 147 0.22 8.25 0.71
N SER A 148 0.73 8.13 1.94
CA SER A 148 1.01 9.26 2.82
C SER A 148 2.48 9.27 3.20
N PHE A 149 2.96 10.39 3.73
CA PHE A 149 4.32 10.46 4.20
C PHE A 149 4.46 11.39 5.40
N THR A 150 5.47 11.13 6.23
CA THR A 150 5.79 11.97 7.37
C THR A 150 6.30 13.35 6.91
N PRO A 151 5.94 14.44 7.61
CA PRO A 151 6.35 15.79 7.23
C PRO A 151 7.87 16.00 7.32
N ARG A 152 8.60 15.08 7.95
CA ARG A 152 10.06 15.13 8.11
C ARG A 152 10.69 13.82 7.64
N PHE A 153 11.80 13.94 6.94
CA PHE A 153 12.67 12.82 6.62
C PHE A 153 14.02 13.02 7.28
N GLY A 154 14.29 12.25 8.35
CA GLY A 154 15.39 12.54 9.26
C GLY A 154 15.27 13.96 9.81
N SER A 155 16.30 14.79 9.60
CA SER A 155 16.30 16.18 10.02
C SER A 155 15.59 17.15 9.06
N ILE A 156 15.28 16.72 7.83
CA ILE A 156 14.80 17.57 6.74
C ILE A 156 13.27 17.69 6.77
N GLU A 157 12.74 18.90 6.80
CA GLU A 157 11.31 19.17 6.59
C GLU A 157 10.95 19.07 5.11
N ARG A 158 9.82 18.41 4.81
CA ARG A 158 9.28 18.31 3.45
C ARG A 158 8.31 19.48 3.24
N PRO A 159 8.59 20.40 2.30
CA PRO A 159 7.75 21.59 2.10
C PRO A 159 6.44 21.27 1.35
N TRP A 160 6.33 20.10 0.74
CA TRP A 160 5.20 19.73 -0.10
C TRP A 160 4.08 19.10 0.74
N PRO A 161 2.88 19.69 0.80
CA PRO A 161 1.73 19.09 1.46
C PRO A 161 1.11 17.95 0.64
N ILE A 162 1.29 17.97 -0.68
CA ILE A 162 0.81 16.97 -1.64
C ILE A 162 1.91 16.76 -2.69
N ALA A 163 2.15 15.49 -3.06
CA ALA A 163 3.05 15.13 -4.14
C ALA A 163 2.32 14.27 -5.18
N VAL A 164 2.52 14.58 -6.46
CA VAL A 164 2.02 13.78 -7.58
C VAL A 164 3.21 13.06 -8.19
N LEU A 165 3.23 11.73 -8.11
CA LEU A 165 4.32 10.90 -8.59
C LEU A 165 3.91 10.10 -9.82
N TRP A 166 4.83 9.94 -10.77
CA TRP A 166 4.66 9.09 -11.95
C TRP A 166 5.99 8.47 -12.35
N LYS A 167 5.96 7.34 -13.06
CA LYS A 167 7.18 6.63 -13.49
C LYS A 167 7.60 6.98 -14.91
N LYS A 168 6.69 6.82 -15.89
CA LYS A 168 7.05 6.85 -17.33
C LYS A 168 6.45 8.02 -18.11
N SER A 169 5.20 8.38 -17.86
CA SER A 169 4.51 9.45 -18.59
C SER A 169 3.84 10.43 -17.62
N ARG A 170 4.03 11.72 -17.90
CA ARG A 170 3.35 12.82 -17.22
C ARG A 170 1.92 12.99 -17.73
N ASP A 171 1.59 12.53 -18.94
CA ASP A 171 0.31 12.83 -19.60
C ASP A 171 -0.93 12.51 -18.76
N PRO A 172 -1.01 11.35 -18.05
CA PRO A 172 -2.18 11.03 -17.22
C PRO A 172 -2.34 11.95 -16.00
N VAL A 173 -1.24 12.57 -15.53
CA VAL A 173 -1.21 13.42 -14.34
C VAL A 173 -1.03 14.90 -14.66
N ALA A 174 -0.75 15.25 -15.91
CA ALA A 174 -0.52 16.63 -16.32
C ALA A 174 -1.69 17.56 -15.95
N PRO A 175 -2.97 17.21 -16.19
CA PRO A 175 -4.08 18.08 -15.78
C PRO A 175 -4.14 18.32 -14.27
N LEU A 176 -3.74 17.33 -13.47
CA LEU A 176 -3.71 17.46 -12.01
C LEU A 176 -2.57 18.38 -11.56
N ILE A 177 -1.38 18.21 -12.14
CA ILE A 177 -0.20 19.05 -11.84
C ILE A 177 -0.47 20.50 -12.24
N ASP A 178 -1.02 20.71 -13.43
CA ASP A 178 -1.29 22.04 -13.97
C ASP A 178 -2.41 22.75 -13.18
N TRP A 179 -3.27 22.02 -12.48
CA TRP A 179 -4.26 22.59 -11.55
C TRP A 179 -3.62 23.14 -10.27
N PHE A 180 -2.49 22.57 -9.83
CA PHE A 180 -1.74 23.03 -8.64
C PHE A 180 -0.73 24.15 -8.95
N ALA A 181 -0.49 24.46 -10.23
CA ALA A 181 0.46 25.46 -10.70
C ALA A 181 -0.17 26.87 -10.77
#